data_AF-A0A0F3IPR8-F1
#
_entry.id   AF-A0A0F3IPR8-F1
#
_cell.length_a   1.000
_cell.length_b   1.000
_cell.length_c   1.000
_cell.angle_alpha   90.00
_cell.angle_beta   90.00
_cell.angle_gamma   90.00
#
_symmetry.space_group_name_H-M   'P 1'
#
loop_
_entity.id
_entity.type
_entity.pdbx_description
1 polymer ?
#
loop_
_entity_poly.entity_id
_entity_poly.type
_entity_poly.pdbx_seq_one_letter_code
_entity_poly.pdbx_strand_id
1 'polypeptide(L)'
;MLFTKIRTDLSAHPTRTWLAIFSMAMGLFTLLSLVGMMDLQLQHMDATHQQSRPAVIQFILRGEIDATGINTLTAMPDIAGIDFFSQTTVRYRLNTESPWQTAIVIMRPDYLQQKYDRLNLSAGSWPTADTVALEQLSAKHLQQGIGDSLELDTQQGIRRFTVSGIIRHPFVKPPGFGGPIHFFISAAQAQLWDLKPDAFRQILVQTTTPEDSGHNRAIAANLRLKLGELGIPVAATLMQDPKHHWGRPFFQGLHWVLHIMAWSALALSAVLIVNTVNTTLNEHAYQIGIMKALGAKRGG
;
A
#
# COMPACT_ATOMS: atom_id res chain seq x y z
N MET A 1 41.89 -16.68 36.04
CA MET A 1 43.14 -16.46 35.27
C MET A 1 42.91 -16.35 33.75
N LEU A 2 41.97 -17.10 33.14
CA LEU A 2 41.66 -16.93 31.69
C LEU A 2 41.10 -15.53 31.35
N PHE A 3 40.11 -15.05 32.10
CA PHE A 3 39.47 -13.74 31.86
C PHE A 3 40.42 -12.55 32.03
N THR A 4 41.36 -12.61 32.99
CA THR A 4 42.37 -11.57 33.17
C THR A 4 43.39 -11.55 32.03
N LYS A 5 43.81 -12.72 31.53
CA LYS A 5 44.71 -12.82 30.36
C LYS A 5 44.05 -12.31 29.08
N ILE A 6 42.78 -12.67 28.85
CA ILE A 6 41.96 -12.18 27.73
C ILE A 6 41.82 -10.64 27.80
N ARG A 7 41.61 -10.08 28.99
CA ARG A 7 41.50 -8.62 29.17
C ARG A 7 42.80 -7.88 28.86
N THR A 8 43.96 -8.46 29.21
CA THR A 8 45.28 -7.90 28.89
C THR A 8 45.59 -7.99 27.39
N ASP A 9 45.22 -9.10 26.74
CA ASP A 9 45.42 -9.29 25.29
C ASP A 9 44.53 -8.38 24.45
N LEU A 10 43.27 -8.17 24.85
CA LEU A 10 42.37 -7.17 24.24
C LEU A 10 42.93 -5.74 24.37
N SER A 11 43.70 -5.45 25.43
CA SER A 11 44.31 -4.14 25.65
C SER A 11 45.58 -3.89 24.82
N ALA A 12 46.18 -4.94 24.23
CA ALA A 12 47.40 -4.83 23.43
C ALA A 12 47.15 -4.27 22.01
N HIS A 13 45.95 -4.48 21.45
CA HIS A 13 45.53 -3.94 20.14
C HIS A 13 44.08 -3.42 20.15
N PRO A 14 43.79 -2.34 20.90
CA PRO A 14 42.42 -1.90 21.20
C PRO A 14 41.65 -1.48 19.94
N THR A 15 42.29 -0.82 18.98
CA THR A 15 41.66 -0.36 17.73
C THR A 15 41.12 -1.50 16.87
N ARG A 16 41.87 -2.60 16.72
CA ARG A 16 41.47 -3.74 15.87
C ARG A 16 40.26 -4.47 16.46
N THR A 17 40.25 -4.68 17.77
CA THR A 17 39.15 -5.37 18.45
C THR A 17 37.88 -4.52 18.47
N TRP A 18 37.99 -3.21 18.71
CA TRP A 18 36.87 -2.29 18.61
C TRP A 18 36.28 -2.23 17.20
N LEU A 19 37.12 -2.21 16.16
CA LEU A 19 36.66 -2.23 14.77
C LEU A 19 35.84 -3.48 14.47
N ALA A 20 36.31 -4.66 14.91
CA ALA A 20 35.62 -5.93 14.71
C ALA A 20 34.26 -5.99 15.43
N ILE A 21 34.22 -5.57 16.70
CA ILE A 21 32.98 -5.50 17.49
C ILE A 21 31.98 -4.55 16.83
N PHE A 22 32.46 -3.37 16.40
CA PHE A 22 31.60 -2.38 15.76
C PHE A 22 31.05 -2.88 14.43
N SER A 23 31.87 -3.57 13.61
CA SER A 23 31.40 -4.18 12.36
C SER A 23 30.32 -5.25 12.60
N MET A 24 30.50 -6.10 13.61
CA MET A 24 29.48 -7.11 13.97
C MET A 24 28.20 -6.46 14.50
N ALA A 25 28.33 -5.48 15.38
CA ALA A 25 27.19 -4.74 15.95
C ALA A 25 26.41 -4.00 14.85
N MET A 26 27.11 -3.34 13.93
CA MET A 26 26.51 -2.64 12.79
C MET A 26 25.77 -3.62 11.88
N GLY A 27 26.36 -4.77 11.56
CA GLY A 27 25.72 -5.78 10.73
C GLY A 27 24.46 -6.38 11.37
N LEU A 28 24.49 -6.67 12.67
CA LEU A 28 23.31 -7.17 13.37
C LEU A 28 22.24 -6.07 13.49
N PHE A 29 22.65 -4.83 13.76
CA PHE A 29 21.75 -3.69 13.88
C PHE A 29 21.01 -3.40 12.57
N THR A 30 21.70 -3.42 11.42
CA THR A 30 21.06 -3.18 10.12
C THR A 30 20.04 -4.27 9.79
N LEU A 31 20.37 -5.55 10.07
CA LEU A 31 19.46 -6.67 9.88
C LEU A 31 18.21 -6.56 10.76
N LEU A 32 18.38 -6.32 12.06
CA LEU A 32 17.27 -6.17 13.01
C LEU A 32 16.40 -4.95 12.67
N SER A 33 17.03 -3.84 12.27
CA SER A 33 16.31 -2.63 11.87
C SER A 33 15.47 -2.86 10.61
N LEU A 34 16.01 -3.58 9.62
CA LEU A 34 15.29 -3.91 8.39
C LEU A 34 14.03 -4.72 8.71
N VAL A 35 14.16 -5.81 9.48
CA VAL A 35 13.02 -6.64 9.90
C VAL A 35 11.99 -5.83 10.70
N GLY A 36 12.44 -5.00 11.64
CA GLY A 36 11.55 -4.15 12.43
C GLY A 36 10.78 -3.12 11.58
N MET A 37 11.45 -2.48 10.62
CA MET A 37 10.81 -1.53 9.70
C MET A 37 9.75 -2.20 8.81
N MET A 38 10.02 -3.43 8.38
CA MET A 38 9.12 -4.22 7.56
C MET A 38 7.81 -4.53 8.29
N ASP A 39 7.88 -4.91 9.56
CA ASP A 39 6.69 -5.14 10.38
C ASP A 39 5.90 -3.86 10.65
N LEU A 40 6.60 -2.77 11.00
CA LEU A 40 5.99 -1.46 11.19
C LEU A 40 5.27 -0.97 9.93
N GLN A 41 5.86 -1.21 8.75
CA GLN A 41 5.23 -0.86 7.48
C GLN A 41 3.91 -1.62 7.26
N LEU A 42 3.89 -2.94 7.47
CA LEU A 42 2.67 -3.74 7.31
C LEU A 42 1.59 -3.32 8.31
N GLN A 43 1.97 -3.09 9.57
CA GLN A 43 1.04 -2.59 10.60
C GLN A 43 0.48 -1.22 10.24
N HIS A 44 1.30 -0.31 9.74
CA HIS A 44 0.84 1.01 9.31
C HIS A 44 -0.11 0.93 8.12
N MET A 45 0.15 0.03 7.16
CA MET A 45 -0.76 -0.24 6.04
C MET A 45 -2.12 -0.73 6.53
N ASP A 46 -2.15 -1.71 7.44
CA ASP A 46 -3.38 -2.29 7.99
C ASP A 46 -4.14 -1.27 8.85
N ALA A 47 -3.44 -0.49 9.68
CA ALA A 47 -4.06 0.58 10.47
C ALA A 47 -4.70 1.66 9.58
N THR A 48 -4.00 2.06 8.52
CA THR A 48 -4.51 3.06 7.57
C THR A 48 -5.68 2.52 6.76
N HIS A 49 -5.66 1.23 6.40
CA HIS A 49 -6.77 0.53 5.77
C HIS A 49 -8.00 0.55 6.67
N GLN A 50 -7.88 0.17 7.94
CA GLN A 50 -8.99 0.18 8.91
C GLN A 50 -9.55 1.59 9.17
N GLN A 51 -8.69 2.62 9.19
CA GLN A 51 -9.12 4.01 9.32
C GLN A 51 -10.02 4.47 8.16
N SER A 52 -9.84 3.91 6.96
CA SER A 52 -10.71 4.20 5.82
C SER A 52 -12.12 3.61 5.93
N ARG A 53 -12.35 2.76 6.95
CA ARG A 53 -13.58 1.96 7.13
C ARG A 53 -13.89 1.15 5.86
N PRO A 54 -13.07 0.13 5.57
CA PRO A 54 -13.20 -0.64 4.33
C PRO A 54 -14.55 -1.35 4.30
N ALA A 55 -15.26 -1.25 3.18
CA ALA A 55 -16.46 -2.04 2.95
C ALA A 55 -16.08 -3.49 2.64
N VAL A 56 -16.72 -4.44 3.30
CA VAL A 56 -16.43 -5.87 3.11
C VAL A 56 -16.83 -6.35 1.70
N ILE A 57 -17.89 -5.77 1.13
CA ILE A 57 -18.41 -6.16 -0.17
C ILE A 57 -18.52 -4.91 -1.05
N GLN A 58 -18.02 -4.99 -2.27
CA GLN A 58 -18.18 -3.97 -3.29
C GLN A 58 -18.83 -4.60 -4.54
N PHE A 59 -19.92 -4.00 -5.00
CA PHE A 59 -20.56 -4.37 -6.25
C PHE A 59 -20.29 -3.33 -7.32
N ILE A 60 -19.90 -3.81 -8.50
CA ILE A 60 -19.88 -3.03 -9.73
C ILE A 60 -21.12 -3.44 -10.52
N LEU A 61 -22.01 -2.49 -10.79
CA LEU A 61 -23.28 -2.71 -11.46
C LEU A 61 -23.13 -2.54 -12.97
N ARG A 62 -23.97 -3.24 -13.75
CA ARG A 62 -24.12 -2.99 -15.20
C ARG A 62 -25.14 -1.89 -15.52
N GLY A 63 -25.94 -1.52 -14.54
CA GLY A 63 -26.90 -0.42 -14.59
C GLY A 63 -26.64 0.56 -13.45
N GLU A 64 -27.68 1.30 -13.07
CA GLU A 64 -27.63 2.27 -11.99
C GLU A 64 -28.66 1.91 -10.91
N ILE A 65 -28.32 2.17 -9.65
CA ILE A 65 -29.25 2.04 -8.52
C ILE A 65 -29.63 3.43 -8.01
N ASP A 66 -30.92 3.66 -7.81
CA ASP A 66 -31.48 4.89 -7.27
C ASP A 66 -31.69 4.80 -5.76
N ALA A 67 -32.21 5.88 -5.15
CA ALA A 67 -32.52 5.92 -3.72
C ALA A 67 -33.49 4.81 -3.29
N THR A 68 -34.45 4.43 -4.14
CA THR A 68 -35.44 3.37 -3.84
C THR A 68 -34.77 2.01 -3.72
N GLY A 69 -33.90 1.67 -4.69
CA GLY A 69 -33.09 0.45 -4.64
C GLY A 69 -32.18 0.44 -3.43
N ILE A 70 -31.50 1.55 -3.14
CA ILE A 70 -30.61 1.67 -1.96
C ILE A 70 -31.35 1.43 -0.65
N ASN A 71 -32.54 2.01 -0.48
CA ASN A 71 -33.36 1.80 0.71
C ASN A 71 -33.79 0.33 0.85
N THR A 72 -34.13 -0.31 -0.27
CA THR A 72 -34.48 -1.73 -0.30
C THR A 72 -33.32 -2.61 0.17
N LEU A 73 -32.10 -2.34 -0.31
CA LEU A 73 -30.92 -3.09 0.12
C LEU A 73 -30.57 -2.81 1.57
N THR A 74 -30.66 -1.55 2.01
CA THR A 74 -30.33 -1.16 3.40
C THR A 74 -31.24 -1.85 4.44
N ALA A 75 -32.47 -2.20 4.06
CA ALA A 75 -33.42 -2.89 4.92
C ALA A 75 -33.18 -4.41 5.03
N MET A 76 -32.25 -4.98 4.27
CA MET A 76 -31.95 -6.42 4.35
C MET A 76 -31.23 -6.77 5.66
N PRO A 77 -31.45 -7.99 6.18
CA PRO A 77 -30.78 -8.45 7.41
C PRO A 77 -29.26 -8.51 7.23
N ASP A 78 -28.55 -8.43 8.37
CA ASP A 78 -27.09 -8.55 8.47
C ASP A 78 -26.26 -7.48 7.74
N ILE A 79 -26.90 -6.40 7.31
CA ILE A 79 -26.26 -5.21 6.73
C ILE A 79 -26.13 -4.13 7.81
N ALA A 80 -24.88 -3.76 8.11
CA ALA A 80 -24.58 -2.67 9.04
C ALA A 80 -24.64 -1.29 8.36
N GLY A 81 -24.41 -1.23 7.05
CA GLY A 81 -24.58 -0.02 6.29
C GLY A 81 -24.18 -0.16 4.83
N ILE A 82 -24.63 0.81 4.04
CA ILE A 82 -24.35 0.91 2.60
C ILE A 82 -23.86 2.32 2.29
N ASP A 83 -22.90 2.39 1.37
CA ASP A 83 -22.40 3.62 0.73
C ASP A 83 -22.34 3.38 -0.79
N PHE A 84 -22.25 4.45 -1.58
CA PHE A 84 -22.42 4.36 -3.02
C PHE A 84 -21.69 5.47 -3.76
N PHE A 85 -21.28 5.15 -4.99
CA PHE A 85 -20.59 6.07 -5.86
C PHE A 85 -20.71 5.63 -7.32
N SER A 86 -20.34 6.53 -8.22
CA SER A 86 -20.23 6.23 -9.65
C SER A 86 -18.81 6.45 -10.11
N GLN A 87 -18.35 5.60 -11.02
CA GLN A 87 -17.11 5.83 -11.72
C GLN A 87 -17.25 5.46 -13.18
N THR A 88 -16.49 6.14 -14.03
CA THR A 88 -16.44 5.83 -15.45
C THR A 88 -15.06 6.15 -16.02
N THR A 89 -14.74 5.52 -17.14
CA THR A 89 -13.50 5.78 -17.87
C THR A 89 -13.69 7.00 -18.74
N VAL A 90 -12.71 7.91 -18.69
CA VAL A 90 -12.69 9.15 -19.49
C VAL A 90 -11.35 9.27 -20.21
N ARG A 91 -11.29 10.19 -21.16
CA ARG A 91 -10.04 10.60 -21.79
C ARG A 91 -9.62 11.96 -21.24
N TYR A 92 -8.32 12.13 -21.03
CA TYR A 92 -7.73 13.38 -20.57
C TYR A 92 -6.46 13.71 -21.37
N ARG A 93 -6.08 14.98 -21.34
CA ARG A 93 -4.75 15.47 -21.74
C ARG A 93 -4.38 16.67 -20.88
N LEU A 94 -3.08 16.85 -20.63
CA LEU A 94 -2.60 17.95 -19.78
C LEU A 94 -2.66 19.31 -20.50
N ASN A 95 -2.39 19.32 -21.80
CA ASN A 95 -2.50 20.51 -22.65
C ASN A 95 -2.91 20.09 -24.07
N THR A 96 -3.19 21.08 -24.92
CA THR A 96 -3.66 20.86 -26.30
C THR A 96 -2.70 20.02 -27.15
N GLU A 97 -1.39 20.07 -26.84
CA GLU A 97 -0.34 19.38 -27.58
C GLU A 97 -0.08 17.96 -27.05
N SER A 98 -0.56 17.65 -25.84
CA SER A 98 -0.38 16.34 -25.21
C SER A 98 -1.27 15.28 -25.87
N PRO A 99 -0.78 14.03 -25.99
CA PRO A 99 -1.60 12.94 -26.46
C PRO A 99 -2.74 12.65 -25.47
N TRP A 100 -3.88 12.21 -26.01
CA TRP A 100 -4.98 11.74 -25.19
C TRP A 100 -4.64 10.44 -24.48
N GLN A 101 -4.90 10.39 -23.18
CA GLN A 101 -4.73 9.22 -22.32
C GLN A 101 -6.04 8.88 -21.60
N THR A 102 -6.12 7.70 -21.01
CA THR A 102 -7.32 7.25 -20.26
C THR A 102 -7.16 7.47 -18.77
N ALA A 103 -8.23 7.88 -18.12
CA ALA A 103 -8.33 7.99 -16.67
C ALA A 103 -9.69 7.47 -16.19
N ILE A 104 -9.84 7.34 -14.87
CA ILE A 104 -11.10 7.04 -14.22
C ILE A 104 -11.54 8.31 -13.49
N VAL A 105 -12.77 8.76 -13.73
CA VAL A 105 -13.42 9.76 -12.87
C VAL A 105 -14.28 9.05 -11.84
N ILE A 106 -14.17 9.47 -10.59
CA ILE A 106 -14.97 8.99 -9.47
C ILE A 106 -15.84 10.13 -8.95
N MET A 107 -17.13 9.86 -8.83
CA MET A 107 -18.13 10.76 -8.30
C MET A 107 -18.77 10.15 -7.06
N ARG A 108 -18.71 10.85 -5.93
CA ARG A 108 -19.55 10.56 -4.77
C ARG A 108 -20.70 11.56 -4.70
N PRO A 109 -21.86 11.18 -4.13
CA PRO A 109 -22.97 12.10 -3.92
C PRO A 109 -22.56 13.26 -3.01
N ASP A 110 -21.85 12.95 -1.93
CA ASP A 110 -21.27 13.92 -1.01
C ASP A 110 -19.95 13.37 -0.45
N TYR A 111 -18.86 14.13 -0.64
CA TYR A 111 -17.54 13.79 -0.13
C TYR A 111 -17.40 14.04 1.38
N LEU A 112 -18.29 14.81 2.00
CA LEU A 112 -18.29 15.03 3.44
C LEU A 112 -19.05 13.94 4.20
N GLN A 113 -20.03 13.30 3.57
CA GLN A 113 -20.91 12.29 4.18
C GLN A 113 -20.56 10.86 3.74
N GLN A 114 -19.31 10.46 3.96
CA GLN A 114 -18.81 9.13 3.58
C GLN A 114 -18.88 8.13 4.74
N LYS A 115 -19.44 6.95 4.49
CA LYS A 115 -19.52 5.87 5.49
C LYS A 115 -18.36 4.90 5.35
N TYR A 116 -18.09 4.43 4.13
CA TYR A 116 -17.10 3.39 3.83
C TYR A 116 -16.16 3.80 2.69
N ASP A 117 -14.99 3.17 2.65
CA ASP A 117 -13.88 3.46 1.73
C ASP A 117 -13.59 4.97 1.66
N ARG A 118 -13.48 5.57 2.84
CA ARG A 118 -13.46 7.03 3.01
C ARG A 118 -12.29 7.64 2.26
N LEU A 119 -12.62 8.56 1.37
CA LEU A 119 -11.67 9.44 0.70
C LEU A 119 -11.21 10.51 1.69
N ASN A 120 -9.91 10.79 1.70
CA ASN A 120 -9.34 11.84 2.53
C ASN A 120 -8.87 13.01 1.65
N LEU A 121 -9.27 14.23 1.97
CA LEU A 121 -8.76 15.43 1.32
C LEU A 121 -7.38 15.76 1.90
N SER A 122 -6.33 15.45 1.14
CA SER A 122 -4.95 15.70 1.57
C SER A 122 -4.56 17.18 1.46
N ALA A 123 -5.08 17.89 0.46
CA ALA A 123 -4.82 19.32 0.26
C ALA A 123 -5.91 19.98 -0.60
N GLY A 124 -6.09 21.28 -0.45
CA GLY A 124 -7.02 22.08 -1.28
C GLY A 124 -8.47 21.94 -0.85
N SER A 125 -9.36 21.76 -1.83
CA SER A 125 -10.81 21.64 -1.63
C SER A 125 -11.39 20.45 -2.39
N TRP A 126 -12.55 19.96 -1.94
CA TRP A 126 -13.35 19.00 -2.71
C TRP A 126 -13.78 19.60 -4.06
N PRO A 127 -13.96 18.76 -5.10
CA PRO A 127 -14.31 19.26 -6.43
C PRO A 127 -15.69 19.95 -6.43
N THR A 128 -15.83 20.97 -7.27
CA THR A 128 -17.05 21.76 -7.49
C THR A 128 -17.54 21.60 -8.94
N ALA A 129 -18.50 22.40 -9.40
CA ALA A 129 -19.01 22.31 -10.78
C ALA A 129 -17.94 22.58 -11.86
N ASP A 130 -16.95 23.44 -11.56
CA ASP A 130 -15.94 23.90 -12.52
C ASP A 130 -14.54 23.37 -12.23
N THR A 131 -14.39 22.59 -11.16
CA THR A 131 -13.08 22.08 -10.72
C THR A 131 -13.08 20.57 -10.62
N VAL A 132 -11.90 19.99 -10.70
CA VAL A 132 -11.68 18.56 -10.46
C VAL A 132 -10.64 18.41 -9.35
N ALA A 133 -10.68 17.29 -8.64
CA ALA A 133 -9.60 16.94 -7.72
C ALA A 133 -8.83 15.74 -8.26
N LEU A 134 -7.54 15.69 -7.95
CA LEU A 134 -6.65 14.62 -8.39
C LEU A 134 -6.44 13.61 -7.26
N GLU A 135 -6.34 12.34 -7.62
CA GLU A 135 -5.84 11.35 -6.66
C GLU A 135 -4.36 11.59 -6.36
N GLN A 136 -3.93 11.43 -5.10
CA GLN A 136 -2.59 11.78 -4.61
C GLN A 136 -1.44 11.11 -5.38
N LEU A 137 -1.54 9.82 -5.71
CA LEU A 137 -0.52 9.12 -6.50
C LEU A 137 -0.59 9.53 -7.98
N SER A 138 -1.78 9.83 -8.48
CA SER A 138 -2.02 10.37 -9.83
C SER A 138 -1.40 11.75 -10.01
N ALA A 139 -1.60 12.66 -9.04
CA ALA A 139 -0.98 13.98 -9.00
C ALA A 139 0.55 13.90 -9.05
N LYS A 140 1.14 13.03 -8.22
CA LYS A 140 2.59 12.79 -8.20
C LYS A 140 3.10 12.26 -9.53
N HIS A 141 2.39 11.32 -10.15
CA HIS A 141 2.78 10.71 -11.42
C HIS A 141 2.72 11.71 -12.58
N LEU A 142 1.65 12.52 -12.63
CA LEU A 142 1.47 13.54 -13.66
C LEU A 142 2.30 14.81 -13.41
N GLN A 143 2.90 14.94 -12.22
CA GLN A 143 3.55 16.17 -11.75
C GLN A 143 2.59 17.37 -11.85
N GLN A 144 1.35 17.16 -11.41
CA GLN A 144 0.30 18.18 -11.40
C GLN A 144 -0.10 18.49 -9.95
N GLY A 145 -0.39 19.76 -9.69
CA GLY A 145 -0.79 20.29 -8.40
C GLY A 145 -2.10 21.06 -8.46
N ILE A 146 -2.48 21.64 -7.32
CA ILE A 146 -3.64 22.52 -7.21
C ILE A 146 -3.36 23.79 -8.01
N GLY A 147 -4.36 24.25 -8.78
CA GLY A 147 -4.25 25.41 -9.68
C GLY A 147 -3.85 25.06 -11.10
N ASP A 148 -3.28 23.87 -11.34
CA ASP A 148 -3.00 23.41 -12.69
C ASP A 148 -4.29 23.13 -13.45
N SER A 149 -4.21 23.20 -14.77
CA SER A 149 -5.34 22.97 -15.67
C SER A 149 -5.11 21.75 -16.54
N LEU A 150 -6.18 21.01 -16.81
CA LEU A 150 -6.19 19.85 -17.69
C LEU A 150 -7.47 19.83 -18.52
N GLU A 151 -7.46 19.07 -19.59
CA GLU A 151 -8.62 18.89 -20.46
C GLU A 151 -9.17 17.48 -20.33
N LEU A 152 -10.49 17.38 -20.16
CA LEU A 152 -11.24 16.14 -20.16
C LEU A 152 -12.16 16.11 -21.36
N ASP A 153 -12.24 14.93 -21.99
CA ASP A 153 -13.21 14.63 -23.02
C ASP A 153 -14.57 14.36 -22.34
N THR A 154 -15.59 15.14 -22.69
CA THR A 154 -16.93 15.05 -22.13
C THR A 154 -17.96 14.83 -23.23
N GLN A 155 -19.18 14.42 -22.87
CA GLN A 155 -20.29 14.28 -23.82
C GLN A 155 -20.64 15.60 -24.53
N GLN A 156 -20.29 16.74 -23.93
CA GLN A 156 -20.50 18.08 -24.49
C GLN A 156 -19.28 18.60 -25.26
N GLY A 157 -18.28 17.75 -25.49
CA GLY A 157 -17.00 18.11 -26.10
C GLY A 157 -15.88 18.28 -25.07
N ILE A 158 -14.75 18.79 -25.54
CA ILE A 158 -13.55 18.97 -24.70
C ILE A 158 -13.78 20.15 -23.74
N ARG A 159 -13.62 19.92 -22.44
CA ARG A 159 -13.71 20.96 -21.42
C ARG A 159 -12.42 21.03 -20.61
N ARG A 160 -11.98 22.25 -20.31
CA ARG A 160 -10.86 22.51 -19.43
C ARG A 160 -11.33 22.63 -17.98
N PHE A 161 -10.61 21.99 -17.08
CA PHE A 161 -10.86 22.03 -15.64
C PHE A 161 -9.60 22.45 -14.90
N THR A 162 -9.78 23.13 -13.77
CA THR A 162 -8.71 23.45 -12.83
C THR A 162 -8.72 22.46 -11.68
N VAL A 163 -7.53 22.03 -11.25
CA VAL A 163 -7.36 21.15 -10.10
C VAL A 163 -7.58 21.95 -8.81
N SER A 164 -8.63 21.63 -8.05
CA SER A 164 -8.94 22.31 -6.78
C SER A 164 -8.39 21.60 -5.54
N GLY A 165 -8.09 20.32 -5.64
CA GLY A 165 -7.64 19.54 -4.48
C GLY A 165 -6.93 18.24 -4.84
N ILE A 166 -6.27 17.70 -3.82
CA ILE A 166 -5.60 16.41 -3.86
C ILE A 166 -6.28 15.49 -2.86
N ILE A 167 -6.77 14.35 -3.35
CA ILE A 167 -7.54 13.38 -2.56
C ILE A 167 -6.75 12.07 -2.48
N ARG A 168 -6.70 11.47 -1.30
CA ARG A 168 -6.17 10.13 -1.10
C ARG A 168 -7.31 9.11 -1.16
N HIS A 169 -7.21 8.18 -2.11
CA HIS A 169 -8.09 7.03 -2.21
C HIS A 169 -7.43 5.79 -1.58
N PRO A 170 -8.11 5.04 -0.69
CA PRO A 170 -7.51 3.89 -0.02
C PRO A 170 -7.23 2.69 -0.97
N PHE A 171 -8.05 2.50 -2.01
CA PHE A 171 -8.04 1.33 -2.89
C PHE A 171 -7.61 1.57 -4.35
N VAL A 172 -6.70 2.53 -4.61
CA VAL A 172 -6.18 2.72 -5.97
C VAL A 172 -4.87 1.98 -6.20
N LYS A 173 -4.76 1.34 -7.37
CA LYS A 173 -3.48 0.84 -7.87
C LYS A 173 -2.60 2.04 -8.27
N PRO A 174 -1.37 2.16 -7.77
CA PRO A 174 -0.52 3.30 -8.10
C PRO A 174 -0.21 3.38 -9.61
N PRO A 175 -0.26 4.56 -10.24
CA PRO A 175 0.01 4.72 -11.67
C PRO A 175 1.41 4.25 -12.10
N GLY A 176 2.43 4.49 -11.27
CA GLY A 176 3.80 4.02 -11.52
C GLY A 176 3.95 2.49 -11.60
N PHE A 177 2.94 1.73 -11.16
CA PHE A 177 2.87 0.27 -11.28
C PHE A 177 1.83 -0.19 -12.32
N GLY A 178 1.50 0.68 -13.29
CA GLY A 178 0.48 0.41 -14.31
C GLY A 178 -0.94 0.46 -13.77
N GLY A 179 -1.21 1.32 -12.80
CA GLY A 179 -2.56 1.70 -12.39
C GLY A 179 -3.11 2.87 -13.23
N PRO A 180 -4.44 3.07 -13.27
CA PRO A 180 -5.00 4.20 -13.97
C PRO A 180 -4.83 5.50 -13.19
N ILE A 181 -4.88 6.63 -13.91
CA ILE A 181 -5.04 7.96 -13.31
C ILE A 181 -6.47 8.09 -12.80
N HIS A 182 -6.63 8.69 -11.61
CA HIS A 182 -7.94 8.94 -11.02
C HIS A 182 -8.17 10.43 -10.80
N PHE A 183 -9.35 10.87 -11.24
CA PHE A 183 -9.90 12.20 -10.98
C PHE A 183 -11.17 12.07 -10.13
N PHE A 184 -11.46 13.12 -9.37
CA PHE A 184 -12.69 13.24 -8.59
C PHE A 184 -13.49 14.43 -9.07
N ILE A 185 -14.79 14.22 -9.22
CA ILE A 185 -15.73 15.18 -9.79
C ILE A 185 -16.91 15.39 -8.84
N SER A 186 -17.51 16.57 -8.84
CA SER A 186 -18.72 16.82 -8.07
C SER A 186 -19.95 16.18 -8.72
N ALA A 187 -21.00 15.93 -7.93
CA ALA A 187 -22.29 15.49 -8.45
C ALA A 187 -22.91 16.47 -9.47
N ALA A 188 -22.57 17.76 -9.40
CA ALA A 188 -22.99 18.76 -10.38
C ALA A 188 -22.39 18.53 -11.78
N GLN A 189 -21.28 17.81 -11.88
CA GLN A 189 -20.60 17.47 -13.13
C GLN A 189 -21.05 16.13 -13.72
N ALA A 190 -21.94 15.38 -13.03
CA ALA A 190 -22.30 14.01 -13.39
C ALA A 190 -22.69 13.86 -14.87
N GLN A 191 -23.52 14.78 -15.37
CA GLN A 191 -24.07 14.73 -16.74
C GLN A 191 -22.99 14.85 -17.83
N LEU A 192 -21.80 15.39 -17.52
CA LEU A 192 -20.71 15.52 -18.49
C LEU A 192 -20.18 14.15 -18.96
N TRP A 193 -20.42 13.08 -18.20
CA TRP A 193 -19.99 11.72 -18.52
C TRP A 193 -21.10 10.69 -18.42
N ASP A 194 -22.35 11.09 -18.70
CA ASP A 194 -23.52 10.20 -18.63
C ASP A 194 -23.68 9.54 -17.25
N LEU A 195 -23.32 10.27 -16.20
CA LEU A 195 -23.60 9.88 -14.82
C LEU A 195 -24.80 10.67 -14.30
N LYS A 196 -25.49 10.10 -13.31
CA LYS A 196 -26.56 10.78 -12.59
C LYS A 196 -26.12 11.14 -11.17
N PRO A 197 -26.53 12.29 -10.63
CA PRO A 197 -26.19 12.70 -9.26
C PRO A 197 -26.87 11.82 -8.21
N ASP A 198 -27.99 11.18 -8.54
CA ASP A 198 -28.88 10.42 -7.68
C ASP A 198 -28.97 8.92 -8.03
N ALA A 199 -28.19 8.46 -9.01
CA ALA A 199 -28.12 7.06 -9.39
C ALA A 199 -26.66 6.58 -9.53
N PHE A 200 -26.39 5.39 -8.99
CA PHE A 200 -25.02 4.95 -8.72
C PHE A 200 -24.68 3.63 -9.40
N ARG A 201 -23.44 3.51 -9.86
CA ARG A 201 -22.93 2.30 -10.55
C ARG A 201 -22.13 1.39 -9.63
N GLN A 202 -21.80 1.83 -8.41
CA GLN A 202 -21.11 1.04 -7.42
C GLN A 202 -21.77 1.12 -6.05
N ILE A 203 -21.77 -0.01 -5.36
CA ILE A 203 -22.33 -0.17 -4.01
C ILE A 203 -21.24 -0.72 -3.11
N LEU A 204 -21.04 -0.08 -1.97
CA LEU A 204 -20.20 -0.52 -0.88
C LEU A 204 -21.08 -1.00 0.25
N VAL A 205 -20.88 -2.23 0.70
CA VAL A 205 -21.70 -2.85 1.75
C VAL A 205 -20.81 -3.30 2.89
N GLN A 206 -21.21 -2.89 4.09
CA GLN A 206 -20.67 -3.37 5.34
C GLN A 206 -21.67 -4.29 6.01
N THR A 207 -21.20 -5.45 6.46
CA THR A 207 -22.01 -6.43 7.19
C THR A 207 -21.86 -6.24 8.70
N THR A 208 -22.79 -6.81 9.47
CA THR A 208 -22.75 -6.82 10.94
C THR A 208 -21.58 -7.63 11.49
N THR A 209 -21.14 -8.67 10.79
CA THR A 209 -20.00 -9.53 11.14
C THR A 209 -18.91 -9.50 10.05
N PRO A 210 -18.13 -8.41 9.96
CA PRO A 210 -17.20 -8.21 8.84
C PRO A 210 -16.05 -9.22 8.76
N GLU A 211 -15.69 -9.83 9.88
CA GLU A 211 -14.61 -10.81 9.96
C GLU A 211 -15.00 -12.19 9.40
N ASP A 212 -16.30 -12.50 9.32
CA ASP A 212 -16.78 -13.79 8.84
C ASP A 212 -16.86 -13.81 7.31
N SER A 213 -15.75 -14.16 6.67
CA SER A 213 -15.69 -14.24 5.20
C SER A 213 -16.72 -15.20 4.60
N GLY A 214 -17.12 -16.26 5.32
CA GLY A 214 -18.11 -17.23 4.85
C GLY A 214 -19.50 -16.63 4.83
N HIS A 215 -19.90 -16.03 5.94
CA HIS A 215 -21.17 -15.32 6.08
C HIS A 215 -21.26 -14.14 5.09
N ASN A 216 -20.18 -13.36 4.94
CA ASN A 216 -20.17 -12.22 4.02
C ASN A 216 -20.30 -12.64 2.55
N ARG A 217 -19.76 -13.82 2.16
CA ARG A 217 -20.01 -14.39 0.82
C ARG A 217 -21.48 -14.77 0.62
N ALA A 218 -22.14 -15.31 1.64
CA ALA A 218 -23.56 -15.64 1.58
C ALA A 218 -24.43 -14.37 1.46
N ILE A 219 -24.12 -13.32 2.24
CA ILE A 219 -24.77 -12.01 2.11
C ILE A 219 -24.56 -11.44 0.70
N ALA A 220 -23.33 -11.49 0.17
CA ALA A 220 -23.03 -11.00 -1.16
C ALA A 220 -23.84 -11.74 -2.25
N ALA A 221 -24.03 -13.05 -2.11
CA ALA A 221 -24.86 -13.84 -3.02
C ALA A 221 -26.34 -13.42 -2.94
N ASN A 222 -26.88 -13.23 -1.74
CA ASN A 222 -28.26 -12.79 -1.53
C ASN A 222 -28.51 -11.38 -2.08
N LEU A 223 -27.58 -10.45 -1.83
CA LEU A 223 -27.63 -9.10 -2.39
C LEU A 223 -27.58 -9.10 -3.91
N ARG A 224 -26.73 -9.95 -4.50
CA ARG A 224 -26.63 -10.10 -5.95
C ARG A 224 -27.94 -10.61 -6.55
N LEU A 225 -28.60 -11.59 -5.91
CA LEU A 225 -29.92 -12.06 -6.33
C LEU A 225 -30.96 -10.94 -6.23
N LYS A 226 -30.96 -10.19 -5.13
CA LYS A 226 -31.91 -9.09 -4.93
C LYS A 226 -31.74 -7.98 -5.97
N LEU A 227 -30.49 -7.61 -6.27
CA LEU A 227 -30.16 -6.68 -7.34
C LEU A 227 -30.65 -7.18 -8.70
N GLY A 228 -30.57 -8.50 -8.96
CA GLY A 228 -31.14 -9.14 -10.14
C GLY A 228 -32.66 -9.02 -10.23
N GLU A 229 -33.38 -9.23 -9.13
CA GLU A 229 -34.84 -9.05 -9.07
C GLU A 229 -35.26 -7.60 -9.34
N LEU A 230 -34.43 -6.63 -8.92
CA LEU A 230 -34.62 -5.21 -9.20
C LEU A 230 -34.25 -4.82 -10.64
N GLY A 231 -33.80 -5.77 -11.47
CA GLY A 231 -33.37 -5.50 -12.84
C GLY A 231 -32.01 -4.83 -12.96
N ILE A 232 -31.18 -4.86 -11.92
CA ILE A 232 -29.87 -4.20 -11.85
C ILE A 232 -28.77 -5.28 -11.77
N PRO A 233 -28.35 -5.86 -12.90
CA PRO A 233 -27.39 -6.95 -12.88
C PRO A 233 -26.00 -6.48 -12.39
N VAL A 234 -25.37 -7.32 -11.58
CA VAL A 234 -24.02 -7.08 -11.04
C VAL A 234 -22.97 -7.57 -12.03
N ALA A 235 -22.10 -6.66 -12.48
CA ALA A 235 -20.96 -6.94 -13.35
C ALA A 235 -19.85 -7.68 -12.60
N ALA A 236 -19.50 -7.21 -11.40
CA ALA A 236 -18.47 -7.79 -10.56
C ALA A 236 -18.81 -7.64 -9.08
N THR A 237 -18.37 -8.62 -8.29
CA THR A 237 -18.43 -8.60 -6.83
C THR A 237 -17.00 -8.70 -6.32
N LEU A 238 -16.56 -7.72 -5.55
CA LEU A 238 -15.25 -7.70 -4.91
C LEU A 238 -15.46 -7.86 -3.40
N MET A 239 -14.64 -8.71 -2.79
CA MET A 239 -14.62 -8.92 -1.35
C MET A 239 -13.35 -8.27 -0.80
N GLN A 240 -13.48 -7.46 0.25
CA GLN A 240 -12.35 -6.85 0.94
C GLN A 240 -12.18 -7.50 2.32
N ASP A 241 -10.94 -7.67 2.75
CA ASP A 241 -10.61 -8.04 4.12
C ASP A 241 -10.73 -6.77 5.00
N PRO A 242 -11.54 -6.77 6.07
CA PRO A 242 -11.72 -5.58 6.91
C PRO A 242 -10.47 -5.19 7.70
N LYS A 243 -9.55 -6.13 7.96
CA LYS A 243 -8.35 -5.91 8.78
C LYS A 243 -7.12 -5.64 7.94
N HIS A 244 -7.00 -6.32 6.81
CA HIS A 244 -5.76 -6.33 6.04
C HIS A 244 -5.86 -5.53 4.76
N HIS A 245 -4.85 -4.70 4.51
CA HIS A 245 -4.77 -3.92 3.28
C HIS A 245 -4.66 -4.84 2.05
N TRP A 246 -5.38 -4.54 0.96
CA TRP A 246 -5.39 -5.32 -0.28
C TRP A 246 -3.99 -5.59 -0.87
N GLY A 247 -3.09 -4.61 -0.71
CA GLY A 247 -1.71 -4.67 -1.16
C GLY A 247 -0.75 -5.47 -0.27
N ARG A 248 -1.18 -5.88 0.93
CA ARG A 248 -0.35 -6.56 1.93
C ARG A 248 0.35 -7.81 1.39
N PRO A 249 -0.29 -8.70 0.59
CA PRO A 249 0.36 -9.90 0.07
C PRO A 249 1.59 -9.61 -0.81
N PHE A 250 1.59 -8.49 -1.57
CA PHE A 250 2.73 -8.11 -2.41
C PHE A 250 3.95 -7.73 -1.58
N PHE A 251 3.74 -6.91 -0.53
CA PHE A 251 4.82 -6.52 0.37
C PHE A 251 5.31 -7.69 1.21
N GLN A 252 4.42 -8.56 1.70
CA GLN A 252 4.81 -9.78 2.40
C GLN A 252 5.71 -10.68 1.53
N GLY A 253 5.39 -10.85 0.25
CA GLY A 253 6.22 -11.61 -0.68
C GLY A 253 7.62 -11.00 -0.86
N LEU A 254 7.70 -9.69 -1.10
CA LEU A 254 8.97 -8.96 -1.18
C LEU A 254 9.78 -9.11 0.12
N HIS A 255 9.09 -8.97 1.25
CA HIS A 255 9.68 -9.07 2.57
C HIS A 255 10.30 -10.45 2.80
N TRP A 256 9.65 -11.50 2.33
CA TRP A 256 10.15 -12.86 2.45
C TRP A 256 11.47 -13.06 1.70
N VAL A 257 11.58 -12.51 0.49
CA VAL A 257 12.82 -12.54 -0.30
C VAL A 257 13.95 -11.79 0.41
N LEU A 258 13.67 -10.58 0.90
CA LEU A 258 14.65 -9.78 1.63
C LEU A 258 15.14 -10.48 2.89
N HIS A 259 14.26 -11.19 3.61
CA HIS A 259 14.64 -12.00 4.76
C HIS A 259 15.62 -13.11 4.38
N ILE A 260 15.35 -13.88 3.32
CA ILE A 260 16.27 -14.94 2.87
C ILE A 260 17.63 -14.33 2.55
N MET A 261 17.65 -13.24 1.77
CA MET A 261 18.91 -12.58 1.39
C MET A 261 19.69 -12.10 2.63
N ALA A 262 19.01 -11.48 3.59
CA ALA A 262 19.57 -11.04 4.86
C ALA A 262 20.20 -12.20 5.64
N TRP A 263 19.47 -13.30 5.82
CA TRP A 263 19.96 -14.48 6.54
C TRP A 263 21.10 -15.19 5.80
N SER A 264 21.03 -15.29 4.47
CA SER A 264 22.13 -15.83 3.65
C SER A 264 23.39 -14.99 3.77
N ALA A 265 23.28 -13.66 3.73
CA ALA A 265 24.41 -12.76 3.91
C ALA A 265 25.04 -12.90 5.30
N LEU A 266 24.22 -13.05 6.35
CA LEU A 266 24.69 -13.30 7.70
C LEU A 266 25.44 -14.65 7.81
N ALA A 267 24.90 -15.71 7.23
CA ALA A 267 25.53 -17.02 7.22
C ALA A 267 26.88 -16.99 6.47
N LEU A 268 26.93 -16.34 5.31
CA LEU A 268 28.18 -16.15 4.55
C LEU A 268 29.22 -15.35 5.34
N SER A 269 28.78 -14.29 6.04
CA SER A 269 29.66 -13.50 6.90
C SER A 269 30.23 -14.33 8.06
N ALA A 270 29.41 -15.16 8.70
CA ALA A 270 29.86 -16.05 9.77
C ALA A 270 30.90 -17.07 9.27
N VAL A 271 30.67 -17.69 8.11
CA VAL A 271 31.63 -18.61 7.47
C VAL A 271 32.95 -17.89 7.16
N LEU A 272 32.89 -16.67 6.63
CA LEU A 272 34.08 -15.88 6.34
C LEU A 272 34.88 -15.57 7.61
N ILE A 273 34.21 -15.16 8.70
CA ILE A 273 34.86 -14.89 9.99
C ILE A 273 35.55 -16.15 10.52
N VAL A 274 34.88 -17.30 10.49
CA VAL A 274 35.46 -18.58 10.92
C VAL A 274 36.70 -18.91 10.08
N ASN A 275 36.64 -18.74 8.76
CA ASN A 275 37.77 -18.96 7.87
C ASN A 275 38.93 -18.01 8.19
N THR A 276 38.67 -16.72 8.37
CA THR A 276 39.70 -15.73 8.72
C THR A 276 40.37 -16.07 10.05
N VAL A 277 39.59 -16.39 11.09
CA VAL A 277 40.11 -16.79 12.40
C VAL A 277 40.98 -18.04 12.30
N ASN A 278 40.53 -19.06 11.54
CA ASN A 278 41.33 -20.27 11.32
C ASN A 278 42.66 -19.98 10.61
N THR A 279 42.66 -19.12 9.59
CA THR A 279 43.88 -18.72 8.90
C THR A 279 44.84 -17.99 9.84
N THR A 280 44.37 -17.01 10.62
CA THR A 280 45.20 -16.29 11.59
C THR A 280 45.77 -17.21 12.67
N LEU A 281 44.98 -18.18 13.16
CA LEU A 281 45.46 -19.18 14.13
C LEU A 281 46.56 -20.07 13.53
N ASN A 282 46.42 -20.48 12.26
CA ASN A 282 47.43 -21.29 11.57
C ASN A 282 48.74 -20.51 11.33
N GLU A 283 48.65 -19.22 10.98
CA GLU A 283 49.83 -18.35 10.84
C GLU A 283 50.62 -18.24 12.15
N HIS A 284 49.93 -18.05 13.27
CA HIS A 284 50.57 -18.02 14.60
C HIS A 284 51.13 -19.39 15.01
N ALA A 285 50.45 -20.49 14.69
CA ALA A 285 50.96 -21.84 14.95
C ALA A 285 52.27 -22.11 14.19
N TYR A 286 52.39 -21.65 12.94
CA TYR A 286 53.62 -21.74 12.15
C TYR A 286 54.76 -20.92 12.77
N GLN A 287 54.48 -19.68 13.20
CA GLN A 287 55.45 -18.82 13.90
C GLN A 287 55.94 -19.44 15.21
N ILE A 288 55.04 -20.05 15.99
CA ILE A 288 55.39 -20.78 17.23
C ILE A 288 56.24 -22.02 16.92
N GLY A 289 55.97 -22.70 15.80
CA GLY A 289 56.77 -23.83 15.30
C GLY A 289 58.21 -23.45 14.95
N ILE A 290 58.39 -22.33 14.24
CA ILE A 290 59.73 -21.80 13.91
C ILE A 290 60.48 -21.38 15.18
N MET A 291 59.82 -20.67 16.10
CA MET A 291 60.44 -20.27 17.37
C MET A 291 60.87 -21.47 18.22
N LYS A 292 60.08 -22.56 18.24
CA LYS A 292 60.46 -23.82 18.91
C LYS A 292 61.62 -24.53 18.21
N ALA A 293 61.68 -24.52 16.87
CA ALA A 293 62.77 -25.13 16.10
C ALA A 293 64.11 -24.39 16.28
N LEU A 294 64.06 -23.07 16.51
CA LEU A 294 65.22 -22.22 16.81
C LEU A 294 65.64 -22.22 18.30
N GLY A 295 65.00 -23.06 19.14
CA GLY A 295 65.45 -23.29 20.52
C GLY A 295 64.79 -22.41 21.59
N ALA A 296 63.64 -21.77 21.31
CA ALA A 296 62.88 -21.08 22.35
C ALA A 296 62.38 -22.08 23.41
N LYS A 297 63.02 -22.08 24.59
CA LYS A 297 62.62 -22.91 25.73
C LYS A 297 61.30 -22.40 26.29
N ARG A 298 60.41 -23.36 26.59
CA ARG A 298 59.13 -23.16 27.28
C ARG A 298 59.42 -22.67 28.70
N GLY A 299 59.33 -21.37 28.93
CA GLY A 299 59.51 -20.78 30.26
C GLY A 299 58.93 -19.37 30.33
N GLY A 300 57.84 -19.21 31.08
CA GLY A 300 57.15 -17.93 31.35
C GLY A 300 55.75 -17.89 30.78
#